data_AF-A0A933ECS8-F1
#
_entry.id   AF-A0A933ECS8-F1
#
_cell.length_a   1.000
_cell.length_b   1.000
_cell.length_c   1.000
_cell.angle_alpha   90.00
_cell.angle_beta   90.00
_cell.angle_gamma   90.00
#
_symmetry.space_group_name_H-M   'P 1'
#
loop_
_entity.id
_entity.type
_entity.pdbx_description
1 polymer ?
#
loop_
_entity_poly.entity_id
_entity_poly.type
_entity_poly.pdbx_seq_one_letter_code
_entity_poly.pdbx_strand_id
1 'polypeptide(L)' 'MRRLVVLAALSLALLTPGALAAISPGAPAPDFSLKLLDGSGKTVTLAGLRGKAVVLLFWAPW' A
#
# COMPACT_ATOMS: atom_id res chain seq x y z
N MET A 1 -8.35 36.54 -13.73
CA MET A 1 -9.05 35.68 -12.74
C MET A 1 -9.06 34.17 -13.09
N ARG A 2 -8.73 33.74 -14.32
CA ARG A 2 -8.59 32.31 -14.69
C ARG A 2 -7.23 31.66 -14.41
N ARG A 3 -6.19 32.44 -14.09
CA ARG A 3 -4.83 31.93 -13.81
C ARG A 3 -4.60 31.53 -12.34
N LEU A 4 -5.49 31.93 -11.43
CA LEU A 4 -5.35 31.64 -10.00
C LEU A 4 -5.88 30.27 -9.58
N VAL A 5 -6.78 29.67 -10.37
CA VAL A 5 -7.37 28.35 -10.04
C VAL A 5 -6.42 27.19 -10.39
N VAL A 6 -5.48 27.39 -11.32
CA VAL A 6 -4.55 26.33 -11.75
C VAL A 6 -3.45 26.06 -10.71
N LEU A 7 -3.08 27.05 -9.89
CA LEU A 7 -2.08 26.88 -8.82
C LEU A 7 -2.61 26.13 -7.59
N ALA A 8 -3.93 26.13 -7.37
CA ALA A 8 -4.55 25.38 -6.27
C ALA A 8 -4.70 23.88 -6.58
N ALA A 9 -4.79 23.50 -7.86
CA ALA A 9 -4.87 22.09 -8.26
C ALA A 9 -3.48 21.42 -8.29
N LEU A 10 -2.40 22.17 -8.47
CA LEU A 10 -1.03 21.64 -8.48
C LEU A 10 -0.43 21.43 -7.08
N SER A 11 -1.08 21.97 -6.04
CA SER A 11 -0.69 21.79 -4.63
C SER A 11 -1.33 20.55 -3.98
N LEU A 12 -2.30 19.90 -4.64
CA LEU A 12 -2.98 18.72 -4.11
C LEU A 12 -2.47 17.39 -4.69
N ALA A 13 -1.53 17.41 -5.65
CA ALA A 13 -1.04 16.21 -6.34
C ALA A 13 0.32 15.68 -5.84
N LEU A 14 1.00 16.36 -4.90
CA LEU A 14 2.32 15.93 -4.38
C LEU A 14 2.31 15.46 -2.92
N LEU A 15 1.15 15.44 -2.23
CA LEU A 15 1.05 15.16 -0.79
C LEU A 15 0.41 13.82 -0.43
N THR A 16 0.25 12.90 -1.38
CA THR A 16 0.20 11.47 -1.03
C THR A 16 1.58 10.88 -1.24
N PRO A 17 2.52 11.10 -0.30
CA PRO A 17 3.66 10.24 -0.28
C PRO A 17 3.09 8.85 0.03
N GLY A 18 3.16 7.96 -0.96
CA GLY A 18 3.71 6.63 -0.71
C GLY A 18 5.12 6.85 -0.17
N ALA A 19 5.20 7.37 1.06
CA ALA A 19 6.43 7.41 1.82
C ALA A 19 6.86 5.96 1.83
N LEU A 20 8.05 5.72 1.28
CA LEU A 20 8.76 4.47 1.52
C LEU A 20 8.97 4.41 3.03
N ALA A 21 7.95 3.94 3.75
CA ALA A 21 8.04 3.70 5.17
C ALA A 21 9.20 2.74 5.32
N ALA A 22 10.29 3.22 5.91
CA ALA A 22 11.45 2.39 6.16
C ALA A 22 10.97 1.19 6.96
N ILE A 23 11.07 0.00 6.37
CA ILE A 23 10.68 -1.24 7.04
C ILE A 23 11.68 -1.46 8.16
N SER A 24 11.22 -1.31 9.39
CA SER A 24 12.02 -1.52 10.59
C SER A 24 11.27 -2.41 11.58
N PRO A 25 11.98 -3.21 12.40
CA PRO A 25 11.33 -4.00 13.44
C PRO A 25 10.47 -3.13 14.36
N GLY A 26 9.24 -3.57 14.63
CA GLY A 26 8.28 -2.83 15.46
C GLY A 26 7.48 -1.75 14.72
N ALA A 27 7.88 -1.34 13.51
CA ALA A 27 7.03 -0.49 12.68
C ALA A 27 5.80 -1.27 12.18
N PRO A 28 4.65 -0.59 11.97
CA PRO A 28 3.50 -1.22 11.32
C PRO A 28 3.89 -1.78 9.94
N ALA A 29 3.40 -2.99 9.64
CA ALA A 29 3.53 -3.53 8.29
C ALA A 29 2.84 -2.60 7.27
N PRO A 30 3.45 -2.34 6.10
CA PRO A 30 2.81 -1.59 5.02
C PRO A 30 1.49 -2.24 4.61
N ASP A 31 0.49 -1.41 4.33
CA ASP A 31 -0.81 -1.92 3.87
C ASP A 31 -0.67 -2.60 2.50
N PHE A 32 -1.44 -3.67 2.30
CA PHE A 32 -1.47 -4.39 1.03
C PHE A 32 -2.84 -5.01 0.77
N SER A 33 -3.11 -5.19 -0.52
CA SER A 33 -4.27 -5.90 -1.05
C SER A 33 -3.80 -6.69 -2.27
N LEU A 34 -3.75 -8.02 -2.14
CA LEU A 34 -3.18 -8.92 -3.14
C LEU A 34 -4.21 -9.97 -3.55
N LYS A 35 -4.25 -10.29 -4.83
CA LYS A 35 -5.01 -11.45 -5.32
C LYS A 35 -4.27 -12.73 -4.96
N LEU A 36 -4.99 -13.73 -4.48
CA LEU A 36 -4.44 -15.06 -4.27
C LEU A 36 -4.11 -15.72 -5.62
N LEU A 37 -3.01 -16.46 -5.64
CA LEU A 37 -2.53 -17.18 -6.82
C LEU A 37 -3.17 -18.57 -6.97
N ASP A 38 -4.09 -18.93 -6.09
CA ASP A 38 -4.80 -20.23 -6.06
C ASP A 38 -5.93 -20.36 -7.10
N GLY A 39 -6.11 -19.36 -7.96
CA GLY A 39 -7.17 -19.32 -8.98
C GLY A 39 -8.56 -18.98 -8.44
N SER A 40 -8.74 -18.78 -7.12
CA SER A 40 -10.04 -18.45 -6.53
C SER A 40 -10.50 -17.02 -6.82
N GLY A 41 -9.59 -16.16 -7.26
CA GLY A 41 -9.85 -14.72 -7.45
C GLY A 41 -10.06 -13.96 -6.14
N LYS A 42 -9.90 -14.61 -4.98
CA LYS A 42 -10.02 -13.96 -3.67
C LYS A 42 -8.87 -12.97 -3.46
N THR A 43 -9.16 -11.95 -2.68
CA THR A 43 -8.19 -10.94 -2.26
C THR A 43 -7.83 -11.16 -0.79
N VAL A 44 -6.54 -11.16 -0.50
CA VAL A 44 -6.01 -11.08 0.86
C VAL A 44 -5.57 -9.65 1.15
N THR A 45 -5.92 -9.14 2.34
CA THR A 45 -5.53 -7.79 2.80
C THR A 45 -4.83 -7.87 4.15
N LEU A 46 -3.98 -6.89 4.46
CA LEU A 46 -3.35 -6.81 5.78
C LEU A 46 -4.39 -6.71 6.90
N ALA A 47 -5.44 -5.91 6.69
CA ALA A 47 -6.53 -5.74 7.66
C ALA A 47 -7.22 -7.06 8.00
N GLY A 48 -7.48 -7.92 7.00
CA GLY A 48 -8.09 -9.24 7.19
C GLY A 48 -7.21 -10.24 7.95
N LEU A 49 -5.92 -9.96 8.11
CA LEU A 49 -4.96 -10.81 8.82
C LEU A 49 -4.65 -10.35 10.26
N ARG A 50 -5.21 -9.22 10.71
CA ARG A 50 -4.99 -8.70 12.06
C ARG A 50 -5.42 -9.73 13.12
N GLY A 51 -4.68 -9.76 14.24
CA GLY A 51 -4.90 -10.72 15.34
C GLY A 51 -4.28 -12.10 15.11
N LYS A 52 -3.59 -12.32 13.99
CA LYS A 52 -2.83 -13.55 13.71
C LYS A 52 -1.34 -13.22 13.60
N ALA A 53 -0.48 -14.11 14.10
CA ALA A 53 0.93 -14.08 13.74
C ALA A 53 1.06 -14.54 12.28
N VAL A 54 1.71 -13.73 11.44
CA VAL A 54 1.82 -13.94 9.99
C VAL A 54 3.27 -13.79 9.57
N VAL A 55 3.71 -14.67 8.67
CA VAL A 55 5.00 -14.58 7.98
C VAL A 55 4.73 -14.25 6.52
N LEU A 56 5.37 -13.20 6.00
CA LEU A 56 5.36 -12.87 4.58
C LEU A 56 6.62 -13.44 3.92
N LEU A 57 6.43 -14.33 2.96
CA LEU A 57 7.49 -14.91 2.15
C LEU A 57 7.41 -14.31 0.74
N PHE A 58 8.45 -13.60 0.32
CA PHE A 58 8.60 -13.14 -1.06
C PHE A 58 9.35 -14.21 -1.84
N TRP A 59 8.70 -14.80 -2.85
CA TRP A 59 9.26 -15.89 -3.64
C TRP A 59 8.89 -15.70 -5.11
N ALA A 60 9.76 -16.20 -5.99
CA ALA A 60 9.49 -16.34 -7.41
C ALA A 60 10.24 -17.58 -7.95
N PRO A 61 9.71 -18.24 -9.00
CA PRO A 61 10.27 -19.50 -9.52
C PRO A 61 11.43 -19.34 -10.52
N TRP A 62 11.90 -18.11 -10.77
CA TRP A 62 12.94 -17.81 -11.75
C TRP A 62 14.34 -17.78 -11.15
#